data_AF-A0A226EPU2-F1
#
_entry.id   AF-A0A226EPU2-F1
#
_cell.length_a   1.000
_cell.length_b   1.000
_cell.length_c   1.000
_cell.angle_alpha   90.00
_cell.angle_beta   90.00
_cell.angle_gamma   90.00
#
_symmetry.space_group_name_H-M   'P 1'
#
loop_
_entity.id
_entity.type
_entity.pdbx_description
1 polymer ?
#
loop_
_entity_poly.entity_id
_entity_poly.type
_entity_poly.pdbx_seq_one_letter_code
_entity_poly.pdbx_strand_id
1 'polypeptide(L)'
;MMSGLSGEGVSRGEEDQLLKKLEKLTTECGREESCRFNLDPQIFLEVDIVLTKHVANDETCIVEDAFPIVTQILRFLRNAVAACKPNQDFIREKTDIILTSNKVLDQMTDLIKTAGDSTRFENYLVVARCTLQFLMNFMVNNLDNVDTLISLSTVTSISQLFTTTQDEKIIEYAAMNFHTFLKQKPDIELDIAIIPVILGNTHLEFMQYGANEELSSKMGEIGQVVDQWGSYRMYVIETLATNDQFLRRIYPGLSVELRVKFIRVIVAHTELHDKLPPEITTFFSDEFKQKSDLILKSQLQNDDWMAWEIASLLELLCCLSALDQSILKADVSLLTTVIFLLKSVHSVSKADPGSTSKETLDFSSVTNIDAMTGSEEMRDQPTFQFKAHLIRLTANLIYRNFANQEMVREMEVLPVILDSCNIDARNPFITQWAVLAIRNACEGNTANQELVRSVQQIDTKDKLSKVQLVGL
;
A
#
# COMPACT_ATOMS: atom_id res chain seq x y z
N MET A 1 -8.69 43.38 18.12
CA MET A 1 -8.30 44.82 18.05
C MET A 1 -6.80 44.89 17.80
N MET A 2 -6.42 44.98 16.53
CA MET A 2 -5.18 45.59 16.03
C MET A 2 -5.41 45.83 14.52
N SER A 3 -6.36 46.72 14.23
CA SER A 3 -6.53 47.33 12.92
C SER A 3 -5.71 48.62 12.93
N GLY A 4 -4.48 48.59 12.40
CA GLY A 4 -3.62 49.77 12.53
C GLY A 4 -2.22 49.74 11.89
N LEU A 5 -1.90 48.79 11.01
CA LEU A 5 -0.73 48.91 10.14
C LEU A 5 -1.20 49.04 8.70
N SER A 6 -1.54 50.28 8.35
CA SER A 6 -1.75 50.73 6.99
C SER A 6 -0.46 50.54 6.19
N GLY A 7 -0.56 49.81 5.08
CA GLY A 7 0.54 49.50 4.17
C GLY A 7 1.26 50.73 3.63
N GLU A 8 2.44 51.00 4.18
CA GLU A 8 3.54 51.53 3.38
C GLU A 8 4.11 50.34 2.60
N GLY A 9 3.93 50.36 1.27
CA GLY A 9 4.38 49.26 0.42
C GLY A 9 5.90 49.14 0.45
N VAL A 10 6.40 47.97 0.86
CA VAL A 10 7.83 47.62 0.78
C VAL A 10 8.33 47.88 -0.64
N SER A 11 9.38 48.67 -0.77
CA SER A 11 9.98 49.03 -2.06
C SER A 11 10.78 47.86 -2.66
N ARG A 12 10.96 47.84 -3.99
CA ARG A 12 11.76 46.79 -4.67
C ARG A 12 13.18 46.68 -4.12
N GLY A 13 13.78 47.80 -3.70
CA GLY A 13 15.12 47.82 -3.09
C GLY A 13 15.18 47.21 -1.69
N GLU A 14 14.09 47.25 -0.93
CA GLU A 14 13.99 46.59 0.38
C GLU A 14 13.77 45.08 0.21
N GLU A 15 13.00 44.65 -0.80
CA GLU A 15 12.85 43.22 -1.14
C GLU A 15 14.18 42.58 -1.56
N ASP A 16 15.00 43.26 -2.35
CA ASP A 16 16.34 42.76 -2.74
C ASP A 16 17.29 42.63 -1.53
N GLN A 17 17.18 43.53 -0.55
CA GLN A 17 17.94 43.44 0.70
C GLN A 17 17.46 42.28 1.57
N LEU A 18 16.14 42.11 1.68
CA LEU A 18 15.53 41.00 2.38
C LEU A 18 15.93 39.67 1.72
N LEU A 19 15.91 39.58 0.39
CA LEU A 19 16.33 38.39 -0.35
C LEU A 19 17.72 37.92 0.08
N LYS A 20 18.72 38.81 0.04
CA LYS A 20 20.10 38.51 0.44
C LYS A 20 20.22 38.14 1.91
N LYS A 21 19.46 38.81 2.78
CA LYS A 21 19.39 38.48 4.22
C LYS A 21 18.84 37.07 4.42
N LEU A 22 17.78 36.70 3.72
CA LEU A 22 17.14 35.38 3.80
C LEU A 22 18.01 34.27 3.21
N GLU A 23 18.77 34.50 2.15
CA GLU A 23 19.75 33.53 1.60
C GLU A 23 20.78 33.12 2.65
N LYS A 24 21.33 34.11 3.37
CA LYS A 24 22.28 33.88 4.46
C LYS A 24 21.62 33.10 5.61
N LEU A 25 20.47 33.58 6.10
CA LEU A 25 19.76 32.94 7.21
C LEU A 25 19.29 31.52 6.90
N THR A 26 18.91 31.25 5.64
CA THR A 26 18.52 29.90 5.20
C THR A 26 19.68 28.94 5.37
N THR A 27 20.89 29.35 5.00
CA THR A 27 22.09 28.53 5.14
C THR A 27 22.45 28.31 6.61
N GLU A 28 22.39 29.36 7.43
CA GLU A 28 22.70 29.29 8.87
C GLU A 28 21.70 28.40 9.62
N CYS A 29 20.39 28.61 9.43
CA CYS A 29 19.32 27.80 10.03
C CYS A 29 19.34 26.34 9.54
N GLY A 30 19.89 26.09 8.34
CA GLY A 30 20.05 24.75 7.80
C GLY A 30 21.21 23.96 8.43
N ARG A 31 22.22 24.65 8.96
CA ARG A 31 23.44 24.03 9.51
C ARG A 31 23.41 23.90 11.03
N GLU A 32 22.91 24.93 11.72
CA GLU A 32 23.03 25.03 13.17
C GLU A 32 21.65 25.17 13.82
N GLU A 33 21.36 24.26 14.75
CA GLU A 33 20.10 24.31 15.51
C GLU A 33 20.01 25.56 16.38
N SER A 34 21.11 25.96 17.02
CA SER A 34 21.21 27.18 17.82
C SER A 34 20.83 28.43 17.04
N CYS A 35 21.12 28.50 15.74
CA CYS A 35 20.72 29.63 14.90
C CYS A 35 19.20 29.78 14.87
N ARG A 36 18.45 28.67 14.73
CA ARG A 36 16.98 28.66 14.68
C ARG A 36 16.37 29.24 15.96
N PHE A 37 16.85 28.79 17.12
CA PHE A 37 16.36 29.23 18.43
C PHE A 37 16.75 30.68 18.78
N ASN A 38 17.74 31.25 18.11
CA ASN A 38 18.23 32.61 18.34
C ASN A 38 17.80 33.60 17.24
N LEU A 39 16.91 33.21 16.33
CA LEU A 39 16.36 34.12 15.32
C LEU A 39 15.60 35.25 16.02
N ASP A 40 15.85 36.48 15.56
CA ASP A 40 15.04 37.64 15.94
C ASP A 40 13.62 37.45 15.36
N PRO A 41 12.56 37.36 16.19
CA PRO A 41 11.20 37.15 15.71
C PRO A 41 10.71 38.20 14.71
N GLN A 42 11.32 39.39 14.69
CA GLN A 42 11.03 40.45 13.72
C GLN A 42 11.20 39.97 12.27
N ILE A 43 12.11 39.01 12.00
CA ILE A 43 12.29 38.45 10.65
C ILE A 43 11.02 37.77 10.13
N PHE A 44 10.24 37.13 11.01
CA PHE A 44 9.00 36.48 10.61
C PHE A 44 7.93 37.51 10.25
N LEU A 45 7.89 38.65 10.95
CA LEU A 45 6.99 39.75 10.61
C LEU A 45 7.38 40.43 9.28
N GLU A 46 8.67 40.64 9.04
CA GLU A 46 9.18 41.16 7.75
C GLU A 46 8.80 40.23 6.60
N VAL A 47 8.99 38.92 6.79
CA VAL A 47 8.66 37.89 5.81
C VAL A 47 7.15 37.80 5.56
N ASP A 48 6.33 37.88 6.61
CA ASP A 48 4.87 37.86 6.51
C ASP A 48 4.36 39.00 5.62
N ILE A 49 4.81 40.23 5.88
CA ILE A 49 4.45 41.41 5.09
C ILE A 49 4.75 41.21 3.59
N VAL A 50 5.96 40.74 3.26
CA VAL A 50 6.38 40.56 1.87
C VAL A 50 5.68 39.38 1.21
N LEU A 51 5.49 38.27 1.92
CA LEU A 51 4.79 37.09 1.40
C LEU A 51 3.32 37.42 1.11
N THR A 52 2.63 38.04 2.07
CA THR A 52 1.22 38.45 1.91
C THR A 52 1.09 39.47 0.78
N LYS A 53 1.99 40.45 0.65
CA LYS A 53 1.99 41.41 -0.47
C LYS A 53 1.93 40.73 -1.84
N HIS A 54 2.66 39.64 -2.04
CA HIS A 54 2.76 38.94 -3.33
C HIS A 54 1.68 37.88 -3.56
N VAL A 55 0.85 37.58 -2.56
CA VAL A 55 -0.15 36.49 -2.59
C VAL A 55 -1.59 36.98 -2.29
N ALA A 56 -1.76 38.16 -1.68
CA ALA A 56 -3.00 38.60 -1.03
C ALA A 56 -4.25 38.81 -1.90
N ASN A 57 -4.15 38.74 -3.23
CA ASN A 57 -5.31 38.91 -4.09
C ASN A 57 -5.79 37.54 -4.58
N ASP A 58 -6.97 37.12 -4.13
CA ASP A 58 -7.64 35.87 -4.57
C ASP A 58 -7.89 35.84 -6.10
N GLU A 59 -7.71 36.96 -6.80
CA GLU A 59 -7.87 37.11 -8.26
C GLU A 59 -6.56 37.08 -9.05
N THR A 60 -5.38 37.25 -8.43
CA THR A 60 -4.11 37.34 -9.16
C THR A 60 -3.07 36.37 -8.62
N CYS A 61 -2.61 35.46 -9.49
CA CYS A 61 -1.47 34.59 -9.23
C CYS A 61 -0.19 35.39 -8.90
N ILE A 62 0.74 34.75 -8.19
CA ILE A 62 2.11 35.24 -7.99
C ILE A 62 2.69 35.72 -9.34
N VAL A 63 3.06 36.99 -9.39
CA VAL A 63 3.64 37.61 -10.59
C VAL A 63 5.08 37.13 -10.82
N GLU A 64 5.51 37.11 -12.08
CA GLU A 64 6.78 36.49 -12.51
C GLU A 64 8.00 37.00 -11.73
N ASP A 65 8.07 38.31 -11.50
CA ASP A 65 9.17 38.96 -10.77
C ASP A 65 9.23 38.57 -9.28
N ALA A 66 8.15 38.02 -8.71
CA ALA A 66 8.05 37.67 -7.29
C ALA A 66 8.48 36.22 -6.97
N PHE A 67 8.60 35.33 -7.97
CA PHE A 67 9.00 33.94 -7.73
C PHE A 67 10.32 33.80 -6.95
N PRO A 68 11.40 34.56 -7.23
CA PRO A 68 12.66 34.43 -6.50
C PRO A 68 12.51 34.73 -5.00
N ILE A 69 11.85 35.83 -4.64
CA ILE A 69 11.66 36.23 -3.23
C ILE A 69 10.71 35.29 -2.49
N VAL A 70 9.59 34.90 -3.11
CA VAL A 70 8.64 33.94 -2.51
C VAL A 70 9.31 32.60 -2.27
N THR A 71 10.04 32.08 -3.26
CA THR A 71 10.78 30.81 -3.12
C THR A 71 11.81 30.90 -1.99
N GLN A 72 12.54 32.01 -1.90
CA GLN A 72 13.57 32.19 -0.89
C GLN A 72 12.99 32.33 0.52
N ILE A 73 11.84 32.99 0.65
CA ILE A 73 11.04 33.03 1.88
C ILE A 73 10.69 31.61 2.33
N LEU A 74 10.10 30.80 1.45
CA LEU A 74 9.67 29.43 1.80
C LEU A 74 10.86 28.53 2.18
N ARG A 75 12.01 28.68 1.52
CA ARG A 75 13.26 27.98 1.88
C ARG A 75 13.78 28.38 3.26
N PHE A 76 13.78 29.68 3.55
CA PHE A 76 14.14 30.19 4.86
C PHE A 76 13.21 29.61 5.93
N LEU A 77 11.89 29.75 5.73
CA LEU A 77 10.88 29.30 6.68
C LEU A 77 11.01 27.80 6.97
N ARG A 78 11.13 26.97 5.92
CA ARG A 78 11.38 25.52 6.04
C ARG A 78 12.52 25.21 7.01
N ASN A 79 13.64 25.93 6.89
CA ASN A 79 14.79 25.70 7.76
C ASN A 79 14.57 26.31 9.15
N ALA A 80 13.97 27.50 9.25
CA ALA A 80 13.76 28.20 10.51
C ALA A 80 12.85 27.44 11.49
N VAL A 81 11.84 26.71 10.98
CA VAL A 81 10.91 25.95 11.82
C VAL A 81 11.35 24.50 12.06
N ALA A 82 12.40 24.01 11.40
CA ALA A 82 12.84 22.63 11.49
C ALA A 82 13.24 22.27 12.94
N ALA A 83 12.47 21.37 13.56
CA ALA A 83 12.63 20.96 14.97
C ALA A 83 12.67 22.14 15.96
N CYS A 84 12.05 23.28 15.64
CA CYS A 84 12.09 24.49 16.46
C CYS A 84 10.67 24.92 16.84
N LYS A 85 10.13 24.32 17.91
CA LYS A 85 8.78 24.61 18.42
C LYS A 85 8.53 26.11 18.72
N PRO A 86 9.47 26.89 19.28
CA PRO A 86 9.26 28.32 19.49
C PRO A 86 8.97 29.09 18.20
N ASN A 87 9.70 28.81 17.12
CA ASN A 87 9.47 29.47 15.83
C ASN A 87 8.18 29.01 15.17
N GLN A 88 7.89 27.71 15.25
CA GLN A 88 6.62 27.13 14.82
C GLN A 88 5.42 27.82 15.51
N ASP A 89 5.46 27.93 16.84
CA ASP A 89 4.37 28.52 17.63
C ASP A 89 4.26 30.03 17.38
N PHE A 90 5.40 30.75 17.26
CA PHE A 90 5.39 32.18 16.93
C PHE A 90 4.72 32.45 15.57
N ILE A 91 5.08 31.69 14.54
CA ILE A 91 4.46 31.81 13.22
C ILE A 91 2.96 31.51 13.29
N ARG A 92 2.54 30.45 13.99
CA ARG A 92 1.11 30.14 14.16
C ARG A 92 0.34 31.29 14.82
N GLU A 93 0.92 31.91 15.85
CA GLU A 93 0.20 32.81 16.74
C GLU A 93 0.28 34.30 16.37
N LYS A 94 1.28 34.70 15.58
CA LYS A 94 1.64 36.11 15.38
C LYS A 94 1.68 36.55 13.92
N THR A 95 1.51 35.65 12.96
CA THR A 95 1.63 35.97 11.52
C THR A 95 0.53 35.31 10.69
N ASP A 96 0.36 35.79 9.46
CA ASP A 96 -0.54 35.20 8.45
C ASP A 96 0.20 34.26 7.48
N ILE A 97 1.45 33.89 7.80
CA ILE A 97 2.33 33.09 6.93
C ILE A 97 1.70 31.76 6.55
N ILE A 98 1.04 31.08 7.49
CA ILE A 98 0.45 29.75 7.22
C ILE A 98 -0.77 29.86 6.32
N LEU A 99 -1.66 30.80 6.59
CA LEU A 99 -2.80 31.11 5.73
C LEU A 99 -2.31 31.46 4.32
N THR A 100 -1.31 32.32 4.22
CA THR A 100 -0.73 32.76 2.95
C THR A 100 -0.04 31.61 2.23
N SER A 101 0.70 30.75 2.94
CA SER A 101 1.35 29.57 2.36
C SER A 101 0.36 28.53 1.85
N ASN A 102 -0.81 28.40 2.50
CA ASN A 102 -1.89 27.55 1.99
C ASN A 102 -2.45 28.09 0.66
N LYS A 103 -2.67 29.41 0.57
CA LYS A 103 -3.07 30.07 -0.69
C LYS A 103 -2.02 29.89 -1.79
N VAL A 104 -0.73 29.97 -1.46
CA VAL A 104 0.35 29.68 -2.42
C VAL A 104 0.21 28.26 -2.97
N LEU A 105 -0.09 27.28 -2.11
CA LEU A 105 -0.27 25.89 -2.53
C LEU A 105 -1.43 25.74 -3.51
N ASP A 106 -2.57 26.37 -3.21
CA ASP A 106 -3.76 26.37 -4.08
C ASP A 106 -3.45 27.01 -5.45
N GLN A 107 -2.84 28.21 -5.45
CA GLN A 107 -2.43 28.89 -6.68
C GLN A 107 -1.44 28.06 -7.52
N MET A 108 -0.45 27.42 -6.87
CA MET A 108 0.50 26.58 -7.59
C MET A 108 -0.19 25.36 -8.19
N THR A 109 -1.17 24.77 -7.50
CA THR A 109 -1.95 23.65 -8.02
C THR A 109 -2.70 24.05 -9.28
N ASP A 110 -3.39 25.18 -9.27
CA ASP A 110 -4.13 25.69 -10.44
C ASP A 110 -3.20 26.03 -11.61
N LEU A 111 -2.04 26.64 -11.33
CA LEU A 111 -1.06 26.96 -12.35
C LEU A 111 -0.44 25.70 -12.96
N ILE A 112 -0.03 24.72 -12.15
CA ILE A 112 0.52 23.45 -12.65
C ILE A 112 -0.50 22.74 -13.54
N LYS A 113 -1.78 22.74 -13.16
CA LYS A 113 -2.86 22.13 -13.94
C LYS A 113 -3.06 22.76 -15.32
N THR A 114 -2.83 24.07 -15.43
CA THR A 114 -3.16 24.87 -16.63
C THR A 114 -1.95 25.25 -17.48
N ALA A 115 -0.73 25.09 -16.96
CA ALA A 115 0.49 25.65 -17.54
C ALA A 115 0.91 25.07 -18.91
N GLY A 116 0.57 23.81 -19.24
CA GLY A 116 1.10 23.13 -20.43
C GLY A 116 2.63 23.19 -20.51
N ASP A 117 3.20 23.32 -21.72
CA ASP A 117 4.65 23.47 -21.98
C ASP A 117 5.18 24.90 -21.73
N SER A 118 4.69 25.56 -20.68
CA SER A 118 5.19 26.89 -20.32
C SER A 118 6.65 26.82 -19.87
N THR A 119 7.48 27.76 -20.35
CA THR A 119 8.84 27.98 -19.83
C THR A 119 8.88 28.28 -18.32
N ARG A 120 7.71 28.60 -17.72
CA ARG A 120 7.51 28.94 -16.32
C ARG A 120 7.17 27.75 -15.44
N PHE A 121 6.91 26.58 -16.02
CA PHE A 121 6.43 25.40 -15.31
C PHE A 121 7.34 25.02 -14.13
N GLU A 122 8.65 25.08 -14.31
CA GLU A 122 9.61 24.75 -13.24
C GLU A 122 9.51 25.69 -12.03
N ASN A 123 9.19 26.98 -12.22
CA ASN A 123 9.02 27.90 -11.09
C ASN A 123 7.83 27.49 -10.21
N TYR A 124 6.72 27.07 -10.83
CA TYR A 124 5.54 26.61 -10.11
C TYR A 124 5.85 25.35 -9.30
N LEU A 125 6.58 24.40 -9.90
CA LEU A 125 7.03 23.20 -9.22
C LEU A 125 7.96 23.52 -8.05
N VAL A 126 8.92 24.41 -8.23
CA VAL A 126 9.88 24.79 -7.17
C VAL A 126 9.17 25.46 -5.99
N VAL A 127 8.22 26.37 -6.23
CA VAL A 127 7.44 26.99 -5.16
C VAL A 127 6.60 25.94 -4.42
N ALA A 128 5.86 25.09 -5.14
CA ALA A 128 5.05 24.02 -4.53
C ALA A 128 5.90 23.09 -3.65
N ARG A 129 7.07 22.64 -4.16
CA ARG A 129 8.03 21.83 -3.40
C ARG A 129 8.46 22.54 -2.11
N CYS A 130 8.85 23.82 -2.19
CA CYS A 130 9.30 24.59 -1.02
C CYS A 130 8.17 24.79 0.00
N THR A 131 6.95 25.05 -0.45
CA THR A 131 5.75 25.15 0.41
C THR A 131 5.49 23.85 1.14
N LEU A 132 5.46 22.71 0.45
CA LEU A 132 5.23 21.41 1.07
C LEU A 132 6.29 21.06 2.13
N GLN A 133 7.56 21.37 1.84
CA GLN A 133 8.63 21.14 2.82
C GLN A 133 8.50 22.05 4.05
N PHE A 134 8.12 23.31 3.85
CA PHE A 134 7.88 24.24 4.95
C PHE A 134 6.72 23.76 5.84
N LEU A 135 5.56 23.45 5.25
CA LEU A 135 4.38 22.98 5.99
C LEU A 135 4.68 21.71 6.78
N MET A 136 5.44 20.78 6.20
CA MET A 136 5.90 19.58 6.89
C MET A 136 6.72 19.90 8.13
N ASN A 137 7.79 20.69 7.99
CA ASN A 137 8.63 21.08 9.13
C ASN A 137 7.88 21.93 10.17
N PHE A 138 6.84 22.64 9.74
CA PHE A 138 5.99 23.44 10.62
C PHE A 138 5.13 22.55 11.53
N MET A 139 4.61 21.44 11.04
CA MET A 139 3.69 20.57 11.80
C MET A 139 4.35 19.40 12.52
N VAL A 140 5.58 19.02 12.17
CA VAL A 140 6.26 17.88 12.80
C VAL A 140 6.39 18.10 14.30
N ASN A 141 5.90 17.12 15.07
CA ASN A 141 5.88 17.11 16.54
C ASN A 141 5.15 18.31 17.19
N ASN A 142 4.14 18.86 16.50
CA ASN A 142 3.37 20.00 17.00
C ASN A 142 1.87 19.87 16.64
N LEU A 143 1.10 19.29 17.55
CA LEU A 143 -0.33 18.99 17.33
C LEU A 143 -1.19 20.24 17.08
N ASP A 144 -0.91 21.35 17.75
CA ASP A 144 -1.63 22.61 17.55
C ASP A 144 -1.44 23.14 16.11
N ASN A 145 -0.26 22.92 15.54
CA ASN A 145 0.03 23.26 14.15
C ASN A 145 -0.67 22.33 13.17
N VAL A 146 -0.73 21.03 13.48
CA VAL A 146 -1.51 20.07 12.70
C VAL A 146 -2.98 20.50 12.66
N ASP A 147 -3.58 20.84 13.81
CA ASP A 147 -4.96 21.30 13.90
C ASP A 147 -5.19 22.60 13.13
N THR A 148 -4.21 23.52 13.15
CA THR A 148 -4.26 24.75 12.37
C THR A 148 -4.29 24.44 10.87
N LEU A 149 -3.42 23.58 10.36
CA LEU A 149 -3.39 23.21 8.94
C LEU A 149 -4.67 22.47 8.50
N ILE A 150 -5.21 21.60 9.35
CA ILE A 150 -6.49 20.93 9.08
C ILE A 150 -7.62 21.98 8.98
N SER A 151 -7.65 22.95 9.89
CA SER A 151 -8.67 24.00 9.89
C SER A 151 -8.63 24.92 8.65
N LEU A 152 -7.47 24.97 7.98
CA LEU A 152 -7.24 25.73 6.75
C LEU A 152 -7.45 24.89 5.48
N SER A 153 -7.99 23.67 5.59
CA SER A 153 -8.18 22.75 4.48
C SER A 153 -6.88 22.37 3.74
N THR A 154 -5.72 22.48 4.40
CA THR A 154 -4.41 22.17 3.79
C THR A 154 -4.35 20.73 3.29
N VAL A 155 -5.02 19.79 3.95
CA VAL A 155 -5.08 18.38 3.55
C VAL A 155 -5.73 18.25 2.17
N THR A 156 -6.82 18.99 1.93
CA THR A 156 -7.48 19.05 0.62
C THR A 156 -6.58 19.67 -0.43
N SER A 157 -5.90 20.77 -0.12
CA SER A 157 -4.94 21.41 -1.04
C SER A 157 -3.80 20.45 -1.44
N ILE A 158 -3.25 19.68 -0.49
CA ILE A 158 -2.22 18.69 -0.78
C ILE A 158 -2.80 17.49 -1.56
N SER A 159 -4.03 17.03 -1.28
CA SER A 159 -4.71 15.98 -2.07
C SER A 159 -4.81 16.35 -3.56
N GLN A 160 -5.13 17.61 -3.85
CA GLN A 160 -5.27 18.07 -5.23
C GLN A 160 -3.92 18.03 -5.98
N LEU A 161 -2.80 18.30 -5.29
CA LEU A 161 -1.47 18.19 -5.90
C LEU A 161 -1.16 16.76 -6.38
N PHE A 162 -1.51 15.73 -5.61
CA PHE A 162 -1.32 14.33 -6.03
C PHE A 162 -1.94 14.06 -7.40
N THR A 163 -3.13 14.59 -7.65
CA THR A 163 -3.88 14.31 -8.88
C THR A 163 -3.54 15.28 -10.02
N THR A 164 -2.77 16.34 -9.75
CA THR A 164 -2.50 17.43 -10.69
C THR A 164 -1.13 17.35 -11.35
N THR A 165 -0.14 16.72 -10.70
CA THR A 165 1.25 16.69 -11.19
C THR A 165 1.83 15.28 -11.26
N GLN A 166 2.79 15.11 -12.17
CA GLN A 166 3.67 13.92 -12.25
C GLN A 166 5.07 14.23 -11.69
N ASP A 167 5.26 15.39 -11.04
CA ASP A 167 6.53 15.72 -10.41
C ASP A 167 6.78 14.85 -9.18
N GLU A 168 7.73 13.92 -9.31
CA GLU A 168 8.07 12.98 -8.25
C GLU A 168 8.41 13.66 -6.92
N LYS A 169 9.12 14.80 -6.93
CA LYS A 169 9.47 15.50 -5.68
C LYS A 169 8.25 16.09 -4.97
N ILE A 170 7.29 16.67 -5.72
CA ILE A 170 6.03 17.12 -5.13
C ILE A 170 5.28 15.95 -4.52
N ILE A 171 5.16 14.83 -5.24
CA ILE A 171 4.44 13.66 -4.75
C ILE A 171 5.11 13.11 -3.48
N GLU A 172 6.44 13.05 -3.42
CA GLU A 172 7.19 12.65 -2.23
C GLU A 172 6.95 13.59 -1.04
N TYR A 173 7.03 14.91 -1.24
CA TYR A 173 6.79 15.86 -0.15
C TYR A 173 5.32 15.88 0.27
N ALA A 174 4.38 15.71 -0.65
CA ALA A 174 2.96 15.55 -0.35
C ALA A 174 2.73 14.29 0.49
N ALA A 175 3.33 13.15 0.11
CA ALA A 175 3.25 11.90 0.89
C ALA A 175 3.87 12.04 2.28
N MET A 176 4.98 12.78 2.41
CA MET A 176 5.59 13.08 3.72
C MET A 176 4.63 13.86 4.62
N ASN A 177 3.93 14.86 4.05
CA ASN A 177 2.92 15.61 4.77
C ASN A 177 1.77 14.68 5.20
N PHE A 178 1.23 13.88 4.28
CA PHE A 178 0.12 12.96 4.57
C PHE A 178 0.47 11.92 5.64
N HIS A 179 1.65 11.30 5.58
CA HIS A 179 2.11 10.39 6.61
C HIS A 179 2.13 11.08 7.98
N THR A 180 2.63 12.31 8.03
CA THR A 180 2.70 13.11 9.26
C THR A 180 1.31 13.46 9.80
N PHE A 181 0.36 13.85 8.93
CA PHE A 181 -1.04 14.06 9.30
C PHE A 181 -1.66 12.79 9.87
N LEU A 182 -1.58 11.68 9.16
CA LEU A 182 -2.17 10.40 9.58
C LEU A 182 -1.56 9.87 10.88
N LYS A 183 -0.25 10.04 11.06
CA LYS A 183 0.44 9.62 12.28
C LYS A 183 0.01 10.43 13.50
N GLN A 184 -0.22 11.74 13.34
CA GLN A 184 -0.60 12.63 14.45
C GLN A 184 -2.13 12.72 14.66
N LYS A 185 -2.92 12.49 13.60
CA LYS A 185 -4.39 12.53 13.57
C LYS A 185 -4.92 11.36 12.70
N PRO A 186 -5.01 10.15 13.26
CA PRO A 186 -5.43 8.95 12.51
C PRO A 186 -6.84 9.03 11.89
N ASP A 187 -7.70 9.89 12.44
CA ASP A 187 -9.10 10.03 12.05
C ASP A 187 -9.34 11.07 10.94
N ILE A 188 -8.26 11.63 10.38
CA ILE A 188 -8.35 12.65 9.32
C ILE A 188 -9.09 12.11 8.10
N GLU A 189 -9.93 12.96 7.50
CA GLU A 189 -10.64 12.60 6.28
C GLU A 189 -9.66 12.57 5.10
N LEU A 190 -9.59 11.41 4.44
CA LEU A 190 -8.76 11.20 3.26
C LEU A 190 -9.64 11.24 2.01
N ASP A 191 -9.20 11.98 1.01
CA ASP A 191 -9.80 11.93 -0.32
C ASP A 191 -9.39 10.63 -1.01
N ILE A 192 -10.36 9.79 -1.37
CA ILE A 192 -10.12 8.51 -2.09
C ILE A 192 -9.33 8.73 -3.38
N ALA A 193 -9.42 9.92 -4.01
CA ALA A 193 -8.72 10.25 -5.25
C ALA A 193 -7.19 10.23 -5.12
N ILE A 194 -6.63 10.30 -3.90
CA ILE A 194 -5.16 10.22 -3.71
C ILE A 194 -4.63 8.79 -3.80
N ILE A 195 -5.48 7.79 -3.50
CA ILE A 195 -5.07 6.38 -3.37
C ILE A 195 -4.50 5.83 -4.70
N PRO A 196 -5.09 6.08 -5.88
CA PRO A 196 -4.49 5.70 -7.14
C PRO A 196 -3.10 6.27 -7.39
N VAL A 197 -2.78 7.47 -6.89
CA VAL A 197 -1.48 8.12 -7.10
C VAL A 197 -0.44 7.55 -6.14
N ILE A 198 -0.84 7.32 -4.88
CA ILE A 198 0.01 6.66 -3.88
C ILE A 198 0.36 5.24 -4.32
N LEU A 199 -0.62 4.51 -4.87
CA LEU A 199 -0.44 3.15 -5.41
C LEU A 199 0.04 3.14 -6.88
N GLY A 200 0.09 4.28 -7.56
CA GLY A 200 0.27 4.36 -9.02
C GLY A 200 1.69 4.03 -9.49
N ASN A 201 2.69 4.33 -8.65
CA ASN A 201 4.10 4.04 -8.91
C ASN A 201 4.58 2.74 -8.24
N THR A 202 3.70 2.01 -7.54
CA THR A 202 4.02 0.63 -7.16
C THR A 202 3.91 -0.17 -8.45
N HIS A 203 5.00 -0.24 -9.21
CA HIS A 203 5.05 -0.93 -10.50
C HIS A 203 4.37 -2.29 -10.35
N LEU A 204 3.26 -2.47 -11.06
CA LEU A 204 2.53 -3.73 -11.19
C LEU A 204 3.38 -4.87 -11.76
N GLU A 205 4.63 -4.61 -12.12
CA GLU A 205 5.64 -5.60 -12.48
C GLU A 205 5.71 -6.74 -11.44
N PHE A 206 5.48 -6.49 -10.15
CA PHE A 206 5.39 -7.56 -9.12
C PHE A 206 4.19 -8.49 -9.28
N MET A 207 3.22 -8.16 -10.14
CA MET A 207 2.17 -9.09 -10.49
C MET A 207 2.71 -10.36 -11.17
N GLN A 208 3.87 -10.25 -11.81
CA GLN A 208 4.47 -11.27 -12.68
C GLN A 208 5.56 -12.13 -11.99
N TYR A 209 6.09 -11.73 -10.83
CA TYR A 209 7.36 -12.29 -10.30
C TYR A 209 7.24 -13.33 -9.18
N GLY A 210 6.04 -13.77 -8.81
CA GLY A 210 5.83 -14.70 -7.70
C GLY A 210 6.37 -16.14 -7.86
N ALA A 211 7.12 -16.49 -8.91
CA ALA A 211 7.60 -17.87 -9.12
C ALA A 211 8.79 -18.04 -10.08
N ASN A 212 10.01 -17.61 -9.70
CA ASN A 212 11.24 -18.04 -10.39
C ASN A 212 12.36 -18.37 -9.38
N GLU A 213 13.20 -19.38 -9.65
CA GLU A 213 14.49 -19.59 -8.93
C GLU A 213 15.44 -18.39 -9.14
N GLU A 214 15.26 -17.64 -10.23
CA GLU A 214 15.95 -16.37 -10.50
C GLU A 214 15.61 -15.27 -9.47
N LEU A 215 14.54 -15.45 -8.68
CA LEU A 215 14.09 -14.51 -7.66
C LEU A 215 15.07 -14.42 -6.48
N SER A 216 15.83 -15.47 -6.14
CA SER A 216 16.86 -15.32 -5.08
C SER A 216 18.04 -14.45 -5.54
N SER A 217 18.34 -14.45 -6.84
CA SER A 217 19.39 -13.62 -7.45
C SER A 217 18.88 -12.18 -7.67
N LYS A 218 17.63 -12.05 -8.12
CA LYS A 218 16.97 -10.76 -8.34
C LYS A 218 16.35 -10.16 -7.07
N MET A 219 16.22 -10.88 -5.96
CA MET A 219 15.85 -10.30 -4.65
C MET A 219 16.90 -9.30 -4.16
N GLY A 220 18.15 -9.41 -4.60
CA GLY A 220 19.16 -8.36 -4.40
C GLY A 220 18.92 -7.12 -5.26
N GLU A 221 18.37 -7.27 -6.47
CA GLU A 221 18.02 -6.17 -7.38
C GLU A 221 16.65 -5.55 -7.04
N ILE A 222 15.67 -6.36 -6.64
CA ILE A 222 14.38 -5.97 -6.07
C ILE A 222 14.63 -5.32 -4.71
N GLY A 223 15.53 -5.87 -3.89
CA GLY A 223 16.00 -5.22 -2.67
C GLY A 223 16.61 -3.86 -2.99
N GLN A 224 17.37 -3.71 -4.08
CA GLN A 224 17.84 -2.39 -4.53
C GLN A 224 16.74 -1.46 -5.08
N VAL A 225 15.68 -1.98 -5.71
CA VAL A 225 14.52 -1.19 -6.16
C VAL A 225 13.61 -0.81 -4.99
N VAL A 226 13.43 -1.71 -4.01
CA VAL A 226 12.70 -1.51 -2.76
C VAL A 226 13.49 -0.62 -1.79
N ASP A 227 14.81 -0.73 -1.75
CA ASP A 227 15.70 0.20 -1.03
C ASP A 227 15.73 1.58 -1.73
N GLN A 228 15.48 1.63 -3.04
CA GLN A 228 15.13 2.88 -3.75
C GLN A 228 13.71 3.36 -3.41
N TRP A 229 12.81 2.51 -2.88
CA TRP A 229 11.51 2.89 -2.32
C TRP A 229 11.60 3.51 -0.93
N GLY A 230 12.70 4.20 -0.63
CA GLY A 230 12.75 5.27 0.38
C GLY A 230 11.80 6.45 0.06
N SER A 231 10.62 6.16 -0.47
CA SER A 231 9.55 7.07 -0.79
C SER A 231 8.64 7.23 0.41
N TYR A 232 8.26 8.46 0.71
CA TYR A 232 7.25 8.75 1.71
C TYR A 232 5.89 8.15 1.37
N ARG A 233 5.67 7.75 0.09
CA ARG A 233 4.50 6.98 -0.34
C ARG A 233 4.39 5.65 0.42
N MET A 234 5.50 4.93 0.61
CA MET A 234 5.47 3.67 1.36
C MET A 234 5.10 3.90 2.83
N TYR A 235 5.63 4.96 3.46
CA TYR A 235 5.22 5.33 4.81
C TYR A 235 3.72 5.66 4.90
N VAL A 236 3.15 6.29 3.88
CA VAL A 236 1.68 6.47 3.82
C VAL A 236 0.99 5.12 3.71
N ILE A 237 1.41 4.23 2.81
CA ILE A 237 0.80 2.89 2.65
C ILE A 237 0.87 2.09 3.96
N GLU A 238 2.02 2.06 4.65
CA GLU A 238 2.15 1.43 5.97
C GLU A 238 1.16 2.02 6.98
N THR A 239 1.01 3.35 6.98
CA THR A 239 0.08 4.04 7.88
C THR A 239 -1.38 3.69 7.55
N LEU A 240 -1.73 3.57 6.27
CA LEU A 240 -3.07 3.17 5.84
C LEU A 240 -3.34 1.70 6.19
N ALA A 241 -2.38 0.81 5.97
CA ALA A 241 -2.51 -0.62 6.24
C ALA A 241 -2.62 -0.94 7.73
N THR A 242 -2.07 -0.09 8.60
CA THR A 242 -2.17 -0.23 10.06
C THR A 242 -3.34 0.55 10.68
N ASN A 243 -4.15 1.25 9.86
CA ASN A 243 -5.27 2.06 10.32
C ASN A 243 -6.61 1.34 10.09
N ASP A 244 -7.24 0.90 11.18
CA ASP A 244 -8.55 0.21 11.15
C ASP A 244 -9.67 1.08 10.56
N GLN A 245 -9.69 2.38 10.85
CA GLN A 245 -10.67 3.29 10.28
C GLN A 245 -10.55 3.40 8.76
N PHE A 246 -9.32 3.44 8.23
CA PHE A 246 -9.09 3.42 6.79
C PHE A 246 -9.68 2.14 6.16
N LEU A 247 -9.37 0.97 6.72
CA LEU A 247 -9.82 -0.31 6.18
C LEU A 247 -11.34 -0.51 6.29
N ARG A 248 -11.99 0.06 7.30
CA ARG A 248 -13.45 -0.05 7.42
C ARG A 248 -14.23 0.97 6.60
N ARG A 249 -13.68 2.17 6.37
CA ARG A 249 -14.42 3.27 5.72
C ARG A 249 -14.02 3.50 4.28
N ILE A 250 -12.73 3.41 3.97
CA ILE A 250 -12.17 3.86 2.70
C ILE A 250 -11.92 2.67 1.78
N TYR A 251 -11.29 1.60 2.29
CA TYR A 251 -11.00 0.40 1.51
C TYR A 251 -12.23 -0.18 0.77
N PRO A 252 -13.45 -0.28 1.37
CA PRO A 252 -14.61 -0.79 0.65
C PRO A 252 -15.08 0.09 -0.51
N GLY A 253 -14.75 1.39 -0.47
CA GLY A 253 -15.06 2.35 -1.54
C GLY A 253 -14.05 2.35 -2.69
N LEU A 254 -12.92 1.65 -2.55
CA LEU A 254 -11.91 1.52 -3.61
C LEU A 254 -12.41 0.60 -4.73
N SER A 255 -11.97 0.88 -5.97
CA SER A 255 -12.15 -0.08 -7.06
C SER A 255 -11.43 -1.40 -6.76
N VAL A 256 -11.93 -2.50 -7.32
CA VAL A 256 -11.36 -3.84 -7.09
C VAL A 256 -9.88 -3.88 -7.45
N GLU A 257 -9.50 -3.24 -8.56
CA GLU A 257 -8.11 -3.10 -8.98
C GLU A 257 -7.23 -2.43 -7.91
N LEU A 258 -7.69 -1.34 -7.30
CA LEU A 258 -6.94 -0.64 -6.26
C LEU A 258 -6.84 -1.47 -4.98
N ARG A 259 -7.89 -2.22 -4.64
CA ARG A 259 -7.85 -3.16 -3.50
C ARG A 259 -6.82 -4.27 -3.72
N VAL A 260 -6.76 -4.83 -4.93
CA VAL A 260 -5.72 -5.79 -5.33
C VAL A 260 -4.34 -5.19 -5.19
N LYS A 261 -4.09 -4.01 -5.77
CA LYS A 261 -2.80 -3.30 -5.65
C LYS A 261 -2.41 -3.10 -4.19
N PHE A 262 -3.34 -2.63 -3.36
CA PHE A 262 -3.11 -2.42 -1.94
C PHE A 262 -2.71 -3.70 -1.21
N ILE A 263 -3.46 -4.80 -1.40
CA ILE A 263 -3.13 -6.11 -0.80
C ILE A 263 -1.75 -6.58 -1.27
N ARG A 264 -1.45 -6.47 -2.56
CA ARG A 264 -0.17 -6.95 -3.10
C ARG A 264 1.03 -6.15 -2.60
N VAL A 265 0.87 -4.86 -2.34
CA VAL A 265 1.92 -4.07 -1.66
C VAL A 265 2.15 -4.59 -0.24
N ILE A 266 1.08 -4.91 0.51
CA ILE A 266 1.22 -5.51 1.84
C ILE A 266 1.93 -6.85 1.74
N VAL A 267 1.54 -7.73 0.82
CA VAL A 267 2.18 -9.04 0.60
C VAL A 267 3.67 -8.89 0.31
N ALA A 268 4.05 -7.95 -0.56
CA ALA A 268 5.45 -7.72 -0.95
C ALA A 268 6.29 -7.11 0.18
N HIS A 269 5.69 -6.35 1.09
CA HIS A 269 6.41 -5.65 2.15
C HIS A 269 6.37 -6.43 3.47
N THR A 270 7.24 -7.44 3.60
CA THR A 270 7.24 -8.40 4.72
C THR A 270 7.39 -7.74 6.09
N GLU A 271 8.12 -6.63 6.21
CA GLU A 271 8.25 -5.88 7.48
C GLU A 271 6.93 -5.29 7.99
N LEU A 272 5.95 -5.10 7.09
CA LEU A 272 4.61 -4.62 7.47
C LEU A 272 3.81 -5.72 8.16
N HIS A 273 4.07 -7.00 7.86
CA HIS A 273 3.27 -8.12 8.38
C HIS A 273 3.32 -8.19 9.91
N ASP A 274 4.47 -7.92 10.52
CA ASP A 274 4.65 -7.87 11.98
C ASP A 274 4.04 -6.61 12.63
N LYS A 275 3.77 -5.57 11.84
CA LYS A 275 3.20 -4.29 12.30
C LYS A 275 1.67 -4.26 12.22
N LEU A 276 1.04 -5.21 11.52
CA LEU A 276 -0.41 -5.22 11.33
C LEU A 276 -1.14 -5.54 12.65
N PRO A 277 -2.11 -4.69 13.06
CA PRO A 277 -2.96 -4.99 14.21
C PRO A 277 -3.84 -6.25 14.00
N PRO A 278 -4.17 -7.00 15.08
CA PRO A 278 -5.12 -8.12 15.06
C PRO A 278 -6.44 -7.87 14.33
N GLU A 279 -6.99 -6.66 14.47
CA GLU A 279 -8.25 -6.24 13.88
C GLU A 279 -8.15 -6.20 12.35
N ILE A 280 -6.98 -5.84 11.83
CA ILE A 280 -6.69 -5.80 10.40
C ILE A 280 -6.53 -7.21 9.82
N THR A 281 -5.85 -8.10 10.54
CA THR A 281 -5.78 -9.52 10.15
C THR A 281 -7.17 -10.14 10.08
N THR A 282 -8.03 -9.83 11.05
CA THR A 282 -9.43 -10.28 11.08
C THR A 282 -10.22 -9.71 9.91
N PHE A 283 -10.05 -8.41 9.60
CA PHE A 283 -10.68 -7.76 8.45
C PHE A 283 -10.39 -8.49 7.14
N PHE A 284 -9.11 -8.76 6.82
CA PHE A 284 -8.77 -9.48 5.57
C PHE A 284 -9.27 -10.93 5.55
N SER A 285 -9.33 -11.58 6.72
CA SER A 285 -9.94 -12.90 6.85
C SER A 285 -11.44 -12.87 6.51
N ASP A 286 -12.17 -11.89 7.05
CA ASP A 286 -13.60 -11.71 6.79
C ASP A 286 -13.87 -11.39 5.32
N GLU A 287 -13.09 -10.49 4.71
CA GLU A 287 -13.18 -10.17 3.28
C GLU A 287 -12.94 -11.42 2.40
N PHE A 288 -11.93 -12.24 2.73
CA PHE A 288 -11.67 -13.49 2.02
C PHE A 288 -12.84 -14.47 2.15
N LYS A 289 -13.35 -14.68 3.36
CA LYS A 289 -14.48 -15.58 3.62
C LYS A 289 -15.72 -15.14 2.85
N GLN A 290 -16.03 -13.84 2.83
CA GLN A 290 -17.20 -13.31 2.14
C GLN A 290 -17.08 -13.44 0.61
N LYS A 291 -15.91 -13.14 0.03
CA LYS A 291 -15.72 -13.09 -1.42
C LYS A 291 -15.44 -14.45 -2.06
N SER A 292 -14.81 -15.36 -1.33
CA SER A 292 -14.42 -16.67 -1.86
C SER A 292 -15.59 -17.53 -2.33
N ASP A 293 -16.81 -17.27 -1.85
CA ASP A 293 -18.04 -17.91 -2.31
C ASP A 293 -18.32 -17.65 -3.82
N LEU A 294 -17.81 -16.56 -4.39
CA LEU A 294 -17.90 -16.28 -5.83
C LEU A 294 -17.14 -17.30 -6.68
N ILE A 295 -15.98 -17.78 -6.19
CA ILE A 295 -15.21 -18.87 -6.83
C ILE A 295 -15.99 -20.18 -6.72
N LEU A 296 -16.55 -20.47 -5.53
CA LEU A 296 -17.34 -21.68 -5.29
C LEU A 296 -18.57 -21.77 -6.21
N LYS A 297 -19.20 -20.64 -6.52
CA LYS A 297 -20.36 -20.54 -7.41
C LYS A 297 -19.98 -20.47 -8.89
N SER A 298 -18.69 -20.52 -9.23
CA SER A 298 -18.17 -20.40 -10.61
C SER A 298 -18.68 -19.16 -11.34
N GLN A 299 -18.79 -18.03 -10.64
CA GLN A 299 -19.34 -16.77 -11.17
C GLN A 299 -18.27 -15.86 -11.80
N LEU A 300 -17.01 -16.28 -11.81
CA LEU A 300 -15.86 -15.44 -12.17
C LEU A 300 -15.13 -15.95 -13.42
N GLN A 301 -14.51 -15.00 -14.12
CA GLN A 301 -13.66 -15.20 -15.30
C GLN A 301 -12.19 -14.93 -14.96
N ASN A 302 -11.24 -15.33 -15.84
CA ASN A 302 -9.81 -15.14 -15.59
C ASN A 302 -9.38 -13.66 -15.51
N ASP A 303 -10.01 -12.78 -16.29
CA ASP A 303 -9.68 -11.34 -16.33
C ASP A 303 -10.50 -10.53 -15.30
N ASP A 304 -11.26 -11.20 -14.43
CA ASP A 304 -12.07 -10.55 -13.42
C ASP A 304 -11.18 -10.12 -12.23
N TRP A 305 -11.08 -8.82 -11.98
CA TRP A 305 -10.37 -8.27 -10.83
C TRP A 305 -10.84 -8.86 -9.49
N MET A 306 -12.08 -9.33 -9.38
CA MET A 306 -12.57 -10.00 -8.17
C MET A 306 -11.85 -11.34 -7.94
N ALA A 307 -11.49 -12.07 -8.99
CA ALA A 307 -10.71 -13.29 -8.87
C ALA A 307 -9.29 -12.98 -8.36
N TRP A 308 -8.67 -11.91 -8.89
CA TRP A 308 -7.39 -11.40 -8.41
C TRP A 308 -7.43 -10.93 -6.96
N GLU A 309 -8.52 -10.29 -6.53
CA GLU A 309 -8.71 -9.88 -5.14
C GLU A 309 -8.73 -11.09 -4.21
N ILE A 310 -9.50 -12.13 -4.54
CA ILE A 310 -9.58 -13.34 -3.72
C ILE A 310 -8.23 -14.08 -3.67
N ALA A 311 -7.53 -14.17 -4.81
CA ALA A 311 -6.20 -14.77 -4.86
C ALA A 311 -5.17 -13.99 -4.02
N SER A 312 -5.20 -12.66 -4.08
CA SER A 312 -4.31 -11.78 -3.31
C SER A 312 -4.60 -11.86 -1.81
N LEU A 313 -5.88 -11.90 -1.41
CA LEU A 313 -6.29 -12.10 -0.02
C LEU A 313 -5.80 -13.45 0.51
N LEU A 314 -5.95 -14.52 -0.26
CA LEU A 314 -5.46 -15.85 0.11
C LEU A 314 -3.95 -15.86 0.32
N GLU A 315 -3.20 -15.22 -0.58
CA GLU A 315 -1.75 -15.08 -0.45
C GLU A 315 -1.36 -14.30 0.82
N LEU A 316 -2.01 -13.16 1.07
CA LEU A 316 -1.80 -12.38 2.29
C LEU A 316 -2.07 -13.21 3.55
N LEU A 317 -3.19 -13.93 3.61
CA LEU A 317 -3.51 -14.79 4.76
C LEU A 317 -2.49 -15.90 4.98
N CYS A 318 -1.86 -16.41 3.91
CA CYS A 318 -0.74 -17.33 4.08
C CYS A 318 0.49 -16.67 4.70
N CYS A 319 0.84 -15.45 4.28
CA CYS A 319 1.95 -14.69 4.86
C CYS A 319 1.68 -14.41 6.35
N LEU A 320 0.48 -13.90 6.68
CA LEU A 320 0.10 -13.59 8.06
C LEU A 320 0.00 -14.84 8.93
N SER A 321 -0.47 -15.96 8.40
CA SER A 321 -0.53 -17.24 9.15
C SER A 321 0.83 -17.92 9.33
N ALA A 322 1.89 -17.44 8.67
CA ALA A 322 3.26 -17.85 8.95
C ALA A 322 3.84 -17.15 10.21
N LEU A 323 3.25 -16.02 10.63
CA LEU A 323 3.61 -15.25 11.82
C LEU A 323 2.83 -15.72 13.06
N ASP A 324 2.65 -14.90 14.11
CA ASP A 324 1.88 -15.31 15.31
C ASP A 324 0.46 -15.76 14.92
N GLN A 325 0.23 -17.06 15.09
CA GLN A 325 -0.86 -17.79 14.43
C GLN A 325 -2.16 -17.75 15.24
N SER A 326 -2.18 -17.15 16.42
CA SER A 326 -3.26 -17.34 17.41
C SER A 326 -4.64 -16.93 16.89
N ILE A 327 -4.77 -15.77 16.25
CA ILE A 327 -6.04 -15.23 15.77
C ILE A 327 -6.58 -16.04 14.58
N LEU A 328 -5.75 -16.25 13.55
CA LEU A 328 -6.18 -16.99 12.35
C LEU A 328 -6.46 -18.46 12.67
N LYS A 329 -5.69 -19.09 13.57
CA LYS A 329 -5.95 -20.46 14.02
C LYS A 329 -7.24 -20.60 14.82
N ALA A 330 -7.62 -19.57 15.58
CA ALA A 330 -8.87 -19.56 16.33
C ALA A 330 -10.09 -19.37 15.42
N ASP A 331 -9.90 -18.87 14.20
CA ASP A 331 -10.97 -18.70 13.22
C ASP A 331 -11.32 -20.03 12.51
N VAL A 332 -12.22 -20.77 13.14
CA VAL A 332 -12.77 -22.02 12.59
C VAL A 332 -13.50 -21.78 11.27
N SER A 333 -14.13 -20.61 11.09
CA SER A 333 -14.84 -20.27 9.85
C SER A 333 -13.88 -20.11 8.67
N LEU A 334 -12.69 -19.55 8.92
CA LEU A 334 -11.63 -19.46 7.92
C LEU A 334 -11.16 -20.84 7.46
N LEU A 335 -10.82 -21.74 8.40
CA LEU A 335 -10.39 -23.10 8.06
C LEU A 335 -11.48 -23.85 7.28
N THR A 336 -12.74 -23.71 7.68
CA THR A 336 -13.90 -24.29 6.98
C THR A 336 -13.94 -23.82 5.52
N THR A 337 -13.86 -22.51 5.30
CA THR A 337 -13.88 -21.90 3.97
C THR A 337 -12.72 -22.38 3.10
N VAL A 338 -11.50 -22.41 3.64
CA VAL A 338 -10.31 -22.88 2.92
C VAL A 338 -10.46 -24.35 2.51
N ILE A 339 -10.98 -25.21 3.39
CA ILE A 339 -11.20 -26.63 3.10
C ILE A 339 -12.24 -26.80 1.98
N PHE A 340 -13.38 -26.10 2.06
CA PHE A 340 -14.41 -26.19 1.01
C PHE A 340 -13.87 -25.72 -0.35
N LEU A 341 -13.14 -24.60 -0.38
CA LEU A 341 -12.47 -24.12 -1.59
C LEU A 341 -11.48 -25.13 -2.14
N LEU A 342 -10.63 -25.71 -1.29
CA LEU A 342 -9.64 -26.70 -1.71
C LEU A 342 -10.30 -27.93 -2.33
N LYS A 343 -11.37 -28.44 -1.73
CA LYS A 343 -12.14 -29.57 -2.27
C LYS A 343 -12.74 -29.21 -3.63
N SER A 344 -13.39 -28.06 -3.76
CA SER A 344 -14.00 -27.59 -5.01
C SER A 344 -12.97 -27.41 -6.12
N VAL A 345 -11.89 -26.66 -5.86
CA VAL A 345 -10.79 -26.44 -6.82
C VAL A 345 -10.14 -27.76 -7.22
N HIS A 346 -9.93 -28.67 -6.26
CA HIS A 346 -9.38 -29.99 -6.56
C HIS A 346 -10.29 -30.82 -7.47
N SER A 347 -11.60 -30.84 -7.22
CA SER A 347 -12.57 -31.54 -8.07
C SER A 347 -12.57 -30.99 -9.50
N VAL A 348 -12.51 -29.66 -9.68
CA VAL A 348 -12.42 -29.02 -11.00
C VAL A 348 -11.07 -29.33 -11.67
N SER A 349 -9.97 -29.36 -10.91
CA SER A 349 -8.64 -29.67 -11.47
C SER A 349 -8.49 -31.07 -12.06
N LYS A 350 -9.42 -31.98 -11.74
CA LYS A 350 -9.48 -33.37 -12.23
C LYS A 350 -10.46 -33.56 -13.39
N ALA A 351 -11.27 -32.55 -13.73
CA ALA A 351 -12.17 -32.63 -14.87
C ALA A 351 -11.36 -32.63 -16.19
N ASP A 352 -11.90 -33.26 -17.25
CA ASP A 352 -11.19 -33.37 -18.53
C ASP A 352 -10.81 -31.97 -19.06
N PRO A 353 -9.56 -31.76 -19.55
CA PRO A 353 -9.05 -30.45 -20.00
C PRO A 353 -9.87 -29.75 -21.09
N GLY A 354 -10.79 -30.47 -21.75
CA GLY A 354 -11.70 -29.93 -22.77
C GLY A 354 -13.10 -29.55 -22.28
N SER A 355 -13.40 -29.71 -20.98
CA SER A 355 -14.73 -29.43 -20.42
C SER A 355 -14.91 -28.00 -19.89
N THR A 356 -13.81 -27.30 -19.63
CA THR A 356 -13.80 -25.93 -19.09
C THR A 356 -13.83 -24.94 -20.25
N SER A 357 -14.83 -24.04 -20.29
CA SER A 357 -14.84 -22.97 -21.28
C SER A 357 -13.69 -22.00 -20.99
N LYS A 358 -13.04 -21.49 -22.05
CA LYS A 358 -11.95 -20.48 -21.92
C LYS A 358 -12.33 -19.23 -21.11
N GLU A 359 -13.63 -19.00 -20.95
CA GLU A 359 -14.20 -17.85 -20.23
C GLU A 359 -14.30 -18.06 -18.71
N THR A 360 -14.08 -19.27 -18.19
CA THR A 360 -14.15 -19.58 -16.74
C THR A 360 -12.76 -19.76 -16.14
N LEU A 361 -12.65 -19.66 -14.81
CA LEU A 361 -11.40 -19.86 -14.08
C LEU A 361 -10.81 -21.25 -14.36
N ASP A 362 -9.60 -21.29 -14.92
CA ASP A 362 -8.91 -22.54 -15.22
C ASP A 362 -8.07 -23.01 -14.03
N PHE A 363 -8.54 -24.08 -13.38
CA PHE A 363 -7.84 -24.77 -12.29
C PHE A 363 -7.22 -26.11 -12.72
N SER A 364 -7.14 -26.40 -14.02
CA SER A 364 -6.58 -27.66 -14.52
C SER A 364 -5.12 -27.83 -14.10
N SER A 365 -4.76 -29.07 -13.75
CA SER A 365 -3.40 -29.43 -13.37
C SER A 365 -2.50 -29.48 -14.61
N VAL A 366 -1.33 -28.84 -14.54
CA VAL A 366 -0.37 -28.81 -15.65
C VAL A 366 0.82 -29.70 -15.32
N THR A 367 0.82 -30.94 -15.79
CA THR A 367 1.85 -31.93 -15.46
C THR A 367 3.04 -31.94 -16.42
N ASN A 368 2.99 -31.18 -17.52
CA ASN A 368 4.05 -31.19 -18.53
C ASN A 368 5.18 -30.22 -18.15
N ILE A 369 6.40 -30.74 -18.04
CA ILE A 369 7.59 -30.01 -17.61
C ILE A 369 8.00 -28.94 -18.64
N ASP A 370 7.74 -29.14 -19.93
CA ASP A 370 8.05 -28.16 -20.97
C ASP A 370 7.17 -26.88 -20.86
N ALA A 371 6.02 -26.97 -20.18
CA ALA A 371 5.19 -25.82 -19.83
C ALA A 371 5.70 -25.07 -18.57
N MET A 372 6.59 -25.67 -17.76
CA MET A 372 7.17 -25.05 -16.56
C MET A 372 8.11 -23.89 -16.89
N THR A 373 8.64 -23.84 -18.11
CA THR A 373 9.58 -22.82 -18.58
C THR A 373 8.96 -21.72 -19.45
N GLY A 374 7.65 -21.77 -19.75
CA GLY A 374 7.20 -21.29 -21.06
C GLY A 374 5.91 -20.48 -21.24
N SER A 375 5.18 -19.98 -20.23
CA SER A 375 4.20 -18.92 -20.54
C SER A 375 4.02 -17.90 -19.42
N GLU A 376 4.48 -16.67 -19.69
CA GLU A 376 4.10 -15.48 -18.91
C GLU A 376 2.58 -15.40 -18.72
N GLU A 377 1.81 -15.84 -19.73
CA GLU A 377 0.34 -15.94 -19.71
C GLU A 377 -0.23 -16.83 -18.60
N MET A 378 0.47 -17.89 -18.14
CA MET A 378 -0.01 -18.73 -17.04
C MET A 378 0.24 -18.09 -15.68
N ARG A 379 1.36 -17.37 -15.56
CA ARG A 379 1.73 -16.64 -14.33
C ARG A 379 0.82 -15.42 -14.14
N ASP A 380 0.31 -14.87 -15.24
CA ASP A 380 -0.64 -13.75 -15.27
C ASP A 380 -2.10 -14.21 -15.18
N GLN A 381 -2.39 -15.16 -14.29
CA GLN A 381 -3.75 -15.63 -14.02
C GLN A 381 -4.02 -15.70 -12.52
N PRO A 382 -5.24 -15.37 -12.05
CA PRO A 382 -5.59 -15.42 -10.63
C PRO A 382 -5.62 -16.85 -10.07
N THR A 383 -5.66 -17.87 -10.93
CA THR A 383 -5.63 -19.29 -10.54
C THR A 383 -4.21 -19.82 -10.32
N PHE A 384 -3.18 -19.08 -10.74
CA PHE A 384 -1.79 -19.45 -10.53
C PHE A 384 -1.47 -19.51 -9.03
N GLN A 385 -0.81 -20.58 -8.57
CA GLN A 385 -0.53 -20.89 -7.16
C GLN A 385 -1.75 -21.00 -6.23
N PHE A 386 -2.98 -20.84 -6.73
CA PHE A 386 -4.17 -20.74 -5.88
C PHE A 386 -4.40 -22.02 -5.05
N LYS A 387 -4.29 -23.19 -5.67
CA LYS A 387 -4.45 -24.49 -4.98
C LYS A 387 -3.29 -24.74 -4.02
N ALA A 388 -2.06 -24.38 -4.39
CA ALA A 388 -0.90 -24.45 -3.49
C ALA A 388 -1.09 -23.56 -2.26
N HIS A 389 -1.59 -22.34 -2.43
CA HIS A 389 -1.88 -21.41 -1.34
C HIS A 389 -3.00 -21.91 -0.42
N LEU A 390 -4.04 -22.55 -0.94
CA LEU A 390 -5.07 -23.19 -0.09
C LEU A 390 -4.48 -24.29 0.79
N ILE A 391 -3.58 -25.12 0.23
CA ILE A 391 -2.88 -26.15 1.00
C ILE A 391 -1.92 -25.53 2.02
N ARG A 392 -1.18 -24.49 1.63
CA ARG A 392 -0.27 -23.73 2.52
C ARG A 392 -1.02 -23.13 3.71
N LEU A 393 -2.12 -22.42 3.46
CA LEU A 393 -2.94 -21.84 4.53
C LEU A 393 -3.50 -22.93 5.44
N THR A 394 -3.99 -24.03 4.88
CA THR A 394 -4.44 -25.20 5.67
C THR A 394 -3.32 -25.72 6.56
N ALA A 395 -2.11 -25.89 6.01
CA ALA A 395 -0.93 -26.35 6.76
C ALA A 395 -0.59 -25.43 7.94
N ASN A 396 -0.69 -24.12 7.73
CA ASN A 396 -0.41 -23.11 8.76
C ASN A 396 -1.47 -23.14 9.88
N LEU A 397 -2.74 -23.21 9.52
CA LEU A 397 -3.87 -23.19 10.47
C LEU A 397 -3.96 -24.44 11.34
N ILE A 398 -3.52 -25.60 10.86
CA ILE A 398 -3.52 -26.84 11.64
C ILE A 398 -2.26 -27.05 12.48
N TYR A 399 -1.18 -26.30 12.22
CA TYR A 399 0.09 -26.49 12.91
C TYR A 399 -0.09 -26.34 14.43
N ARG A 400 0.18 -27.38 15.21
CA ARG A 400 0.03 -27.39 16.68
C ARG A 400 -1.34 -26.87 17.18
N ASN A 401 -2.40 -27.07 16.40
CA ASN A 401 -3.77 -26.82 16.83
C ASN A 401 -4.57 -28.12 16.70
N PHE A 402 -4.76 -28.81 17.81
CA PHE A 402 -5.41 -30.13 17.83
C PHE A 402 -6.84 -30.08 17.28
N ALA A 403 -7.63 -29.06 17.62
CA ALA A 403 -9.00 -28.92 17.11
C ALA A 403 -9.02 -28.81 15.58
N ASN A 404 -8.12 -27.99 15.01
CA ASN A 404 -8.00 -27.83 13.56
C ASN A 404 -7.45 -29.11 12.89
N GLN A 405 -6.56 -29.86 13.54
CA GLN A 405 -6.09 -31.17 13.07
C GLN A 405 -7.23 -32.21 13.01
N GLU A 406 -8.09 -32.25 14.02
CA GLU A 406 -9.27 -33.13 14.01
C GLU A 406 -10.22 -32.72 12.88
N MET A 407 -10.45 -31.41 12.72
CA MET A 407 -11.34 -30.86 11.71
C MET A 407 -10.94 -31.24 10.27
N VAL A 408 -9.65 -31.18 9.93
CA VAL A 408 -9.20 -31.60 8.57
C VAL A 408 -9.43 -33.09 8.32
N ARG A 409 -9.42 -33.92 9.36
CA ARG A 409 -9.78 -35.34 9.25
C ARG A 409 -11.29 -35.51 9.08
N GLU A 410 -12.08 -34.86 9.92
CA GLU A 410 -13.55 -34.94 9.92
C GLU A 410 -14.17 -34.41 8.62
N MET A 411 -13.57 -33.37 8.02
CA MET A 411 -14.01 -32.82 6.75
C MET A 411 -13.46 -33.56 5.53
N GLU A 412 -12.73 -34.66 5.73
CA GLU A 412 -12.17 -35.54 4.70
C GLU A 412 -11.26 -34.81 3.69
N VAL A 413 -10.48 -33.82 4.14
CA VAL A 413 -9.57 -33.07 3.25
C VAL A 413 -8.18 -33.70 3.15
N LEU A 414 -7.79 -34.56 4.11
CA LEU A 414 -6.48 -35.23 4.08
C LEU A 414 -6.22 -36.05 2.79
N PRO A 415 -7.18 -36.82 2.24
CA PRO A 415 -6.99 -37.48 0.94
C PRO A 415 -6.79 -36.50 -0.22
N VAL A 416 -7.47 -35.35 -0.20
CA VAL A 416 -7.34 -34.29 -1.22
C VAL A 416 -5.95 -33.67 -1.20
N ILE A 417 -5.40 -33.46 0.00
CA ILE A 417 -4.03 -32.97 0.18
C ILE A 417 -3.01 -34.00 -0.32
N LEU A 418 -3.18 -35.29 0.04
CA LEU A 418 -2.31 -36.38 -0.41
C LEU A 418 -2.30 -36.53 -1.93
N ASP A 419 -3.46 -36.41 -2.58
CA ASP A 419 -3.56 -36.48 -4.04
C ASP A 419 -2.93 -35.25 -4.75
N SER A 420 -2.74 -34.16 -4.01
CA SER A 420 -2.05 -32.96 -4.50
C SER A 420 -0.51 -33.06 -4.41
N CYS A 421 0.05 -34.21 -4.01
CA CYS A 421 1.50 -34.47 -4.02
C CYS A 421 2.10 -34.72 -5.42
N ASN A 422 1.37 -34.39 -6.49
CA ASN A 422 1.82 -34.52 -7.88
C ASN A 422 2.40 -33.19 -8.39
N ILE A 423 3.28 -33.26 -9.39
CA ILE A 423 3.83 -32.05 -10.04
C ILE A 423 2.70 -31.33 -10.77
N ASP A 424 2.57 -30.03 -10.50
CA ASP A 424 1.63 -29.13 -11.15
C ASP A 424 2.31 -27.78 -11.42
N ALA A 425 2.59 -27.48 -12.69
CA ALA A 425 3.28 -26.25 -13.10
C ALA A 425 2.47 -24.98 -12.81
N ARG A 426 1.13 -25.09 -12.74
CA ARG A 426 0.24 -23.98 -12.34
C ARG A 426 0.31 -23.73 -10.83
N ASN A 427 0.70 -24.73 -10.05
CA ASN A 427 0.85 -24.66 -8.61
C ASN A 427 2.28 -25.02 -8.17
N PRO A 428 3.27 -24.15 -8.43
CA PRO A 428 4.62 -24.33 -7.92
C PRO A 428 4.66 -24.67 -6.42
N PHE A 429 5.57 -25.57 -6.07
CA PHE A 429 5.78 -26.08 -4.71
C PHE A 429 4.57 -26.78 -4.06
N ILE A 430 3.53 -27.17 -4.82
CA ILE A 430 2.35 -27.85 -4.27
C ILE A 430 2.70 -29.11 -3.48
N THR A 431 3.68 -29.89 -3.94
CA THR A 431 4.17 -31.09 -3.23
C THR A 431 4.75 -30.73 -1.86
N GLN A 432 5.57 -29.67 -1.77
CA GLN A 432 6.18 -29.23 -0.52
C GLN A 432 5.12 -28.77 0.49
N TRP A 433 4.14 -27.99 0.02
CA TRP A 433 3.01 -27.56 0.85
C TRP A 433 2.14 -28.72 1.30
N ALA A 434 1.88 -29.69 0.42
CA ALA A 434 1.12 -30.90 0.76
C ALA A 434 1.83 -31.74 1.82
N VAL A 435 3.15 -31.97 1.67
CA VAL A 435 3.96 -32.68 2.66
C VAL A 435 3.95 -31.95 4.01
N LEU A 436 4.07 -30.63 4.01
CA LEU A 436 3.99 -29.83 5.24
C LEU A 436 2.61 -29.94 5.90
N ALA A 437 1.53 -29.86 5.13
CA ALA A 437 0.16 -30.02 5.62
C ALA A 437 -0.04 -31.39 6.27
N ILE A 438 0.40 -32.47 5.64
CA ILE A 438 0.28 -33.83 6.20
C ILE A 438 1.12 -34.00 7.46
N ARG A 439 2.34 -33.47 7.48
CA ARG A 439 3.17 -33.43 8.70
C ARG A 439 2.42 -32.73 9.83
N ASN A 440 1.92 -31.53 9.58
CA ASN A 440 1.25 -30.71 10.60
C ASN A 440 -0.08 -31.33 11.05
N ALA A 441 -0.81 -32.02 10.17
CA ALA A 441 -2.01 -32.77 10.52
C ALA A 441 -1.71 -33.97 11.43
N CYS A 442 -0.57 -34.64 11.24
CA CYS A 442 -0.18 -35.84 11.98
C CYS A 442 0.59 -35.55 13.27
N GLU A 443 1.15 -34.35 13.44
CA GLU A 443 1.98 -33.97 14.60
C GLU A 443 1.15 -34.06 15.89
N GLY A 444 1.48 -35.03 16.74
CA GLY A 444 0.76 -35.26 18.01
C GLY A 444 -0.64 -35.86 17.87
N ASN A 445 -1.06 -36.25 16.67
CA ASN A 445 -2.43 -36.74 16.41
C ASN A 445 -2.43 -38.17 15.86
N THR A 446 -2.68 -39.16 16.72
CA THR A 446 -2.64 -40.58 16.38
C THR A 446 -3.74 -41.00 15.41
N ALA A 447 -4.95 -40.43 15.56
CA ALA A 447 -6.08 -40.75 14.69
C ALA A 447 -5.83 -40.28 13.25
N ASN A 448 -5.21 -39.10 13.08
CA ASN A 448 -4.79 -38.63 11.76
C ASN A 448 -3.68 -39.51 11.16
N GLN A 449 -2.70 -39.94 11.98
CA GLN A 449 -1.66 -40.87 11.52
C GLN A 449 -2.24 -42.21 11.06
N GLU A 450 -3.21 -42.76 11.79
CA GLU A 450 -3.90 -43.99 11.40
C GLU A 450 -4.67 -43.83 10.09
N LEU A 451 -5.39 -42.72 9.91
CA LEU A 451 -6.06 -42.44 8.64
C LEU A 451 -5.04 -42.39 7.50
N VAL A 452 -3.95 -41.62 7.64
CA VAL A 452 -2.92 -41.50 6.59
C VAL A 452 -2.27 -42.85 6.28
N ARG A 453 -2.02 -43.71 7.30
CA ARG A 453 -1.51 -45.08 7.09
C ARG A 453 -2.50 -45.96 6.33
N SER A 454 -3.80 -45.73 6.49
CA SER A 454 -4.85 -46.50 5.82
C SER A 454 -5.07 -46.09 4.35
N VAL A 455 -4.65 -44.89 3.97
CA VAL A 455 -4.76 -44.41 2.59
C VAL A 455 -3.82 -45.19 1.69
N GLN A 456 -4.37 -45.90 0.71
CA GLN A 456 -3.62 -46.60 -0.33
C GLN A 456 -3.66 -45.82 -1.64
N GLN A 457 -2.53 -45.77 -2.34
CA GLN A 457 -2.50 -45.28 -3.71
C GLN A 457 -3.30 -46.25 -4.60
N ILE A 458 -4.37 -45.75 -5.22
CA ILE A 458 -5.12 -46.51 -6.22
C ILE A 458 -4.62 -46.05 -7.60
N ASP A 459 -3.86 -46.91 -8.29
CA ASP A 459 -3.55 -46.67 -9.70
C ASP A 459 -4.81 -46.93 -10.54
N THR A 460 -5.45 -45.85 -10.99
CA THR A 460 -6.65 -45.92 -11.83
C THR A 460 -6.36 -46.46 -13.22
N LYS A 461 -5.11 -46.45 -13.70
CA LYS A 461 -4.73 -47.06 -14.99
C LYS A 461 -4.86 -48.59 -14.96
N ASP A 462 -4.59 -49.21 -13.81
CA ASP A 462 -4.69 -50.67 -13.62
C ASP A 462 -6.12 -51.18 -13.33
N LYS A 463 -7.06 -50.28 -13.00
CA LYS A 463 -8.47 -50.65 -12.82
C LYS A 463 -9.28 -50.56 -14.12
N LEU A 464 -8.98 -49.63 -15.02
CA LEU A 464 -9.64 -49.54 -16.34
C LEU A 464 -9.38 -50.78 -17.21
N SER A 465 -8.18 -51.37 -17.13
CA SER A 465 -7.84 -52.63 -17.82
C SER A 465 -8.56 -53.87 -17.24
N LYS A 466 -9.07 -53.79 -16.00
CA LYS A 466 -9.82 -54.88 -15.35
C LYS A 466 -11.35 -54.75 -15.51
N VAL A 467 -11.86 -53.57 -15.81
CA VAL A 467 -13.31 -53.34 -16.03
C VAL A 467 -13.75 -53.67 -17.46
N GLN A 468 -12.83 -53.74 -18.43
CA GLN A 468 -13.12 -54.19 -19.81
C GLN A 468 -13.17 -55.72 -20.00
N LEU A 469 -13.06 -56.54 -18.94
CA LEU A 469 -13.06 -58.01 -19.04
C LEU A 469 -14.23 -58.72 -18.35
N VAL A 470 -15.26 -58.00 -17.92
CA VAL A 470 -16.52 -58.60 -17.45
C VAL A 470 -17.68 -58.01 -18.25
N GLY A 471 -17.81 -58.46 -19.50
CA GLY A 471 -18.85 -58.02 -20.43
C GLY A 471 -18.60 -58.42 -21.87
N LEU A 472 -18.34 -59.72 -22.10
CA LEU A 472 -18.66 -60.41 -23.36
C LEU A 472 -19.84 -61.34 -23.10
#